data_AF-A0A1J4W9D7-F1
#
_entry.id   AF-A0A1J4W9D7-F1
#
_cell.length_a   1.000
_cell.length_b   1.000
_cell.length_c   1.000
_cell.angle_alpha   90.00
_cell.angle_beta   90.00
_cell.angle_gamma   90.00
#
_symmetry.space_group_name_H-M   'P 1'
#
loop_
_entity.id
_entity.type
_entity.pdbx_description
1 polymer ?
#
loop_
_entity_poly.entity_id
_entity_poly.type
_entity_poly.pdbx_seq_one_letter_code
_entity_poly.pdbx_strand_id
1 'polypeptide(L)'
;MVSIAAIITVLVLFVQSIVLAFAITIATIFFYTMKRPPLRVYFHRFILSELRATIGSMETIVLSVASIIAIPLVGLAVDILGPRIAIFLSAILLAPGIIIFYKIKDAKK
;
A
#
# COMPACT_ATOMS: atom_id res chain seq x y z
N MET A 1 8.85 5.24 4.11
CA MET A 1 8.30 3.88 4.36
C MET A 1 7.71 3.24 3.12
N VAL A 2 6.80 3.91 2.40
CA VAL A 2 6.19 3.35 1.17
C VAL A 2 7.24 2.98 0.11
N SER A 3 8.28 3.80 -0.08
CA SER A 3 9.38 3.51 -1.00
C SER A 3 10.18 2.25 -0.63
N ILE A 4 10.41 2.02 0.67
CA ILE A 4 11.12 0.83 1.17
C ILE A 4 10.26 -0.42 0.92
N ALA A 5 8.97 -0.34 1.19
CA ALA A 5 8.04 -1.43 0.88
C ALA A 5 8.05 -1.75 -0.62
N ALA A 6 8.02 -0.74 -1.50
CA ALA A 6 8.09 -0.96 -2.95
C ALA A 6 9.38 -1.69 -3.37
N ILE A 7 10.55 -1.30 -2.85
CA ILE A 7 11.83 -1.98 -3.13
C ILE A 7 11.77 -3.45 -2.68
N ILE A 8 11.26 -3.71 -1.48
CA ILE A 8 11.14 -5.06 -0.95
C ILE A 8 10.19 -5.92 -1.80
N THR A 9 9.07 -5.34 -2.25
CA THR A 9 8.14 -6.04 -3.13
C THR A 9 8.77 -6.38 -4.48
N VAL A 10 9.69 -5.56 -5.00
CA VAL A 10 10.44 -5.88 -6.24
C VAL A 10 11.33 -7.12 -6.08
N LEU A 11 11.82 -7.40 -4.86
CA LEU A 11 12.64 -8.59 -4.58
C LEU A 11 11.91 -9.90 -4.85
N VAL A 12 10.57 -9.88 -4.94
CA VAL A 12 9.75 -11.05 -5.29
C VAL A 12 10.14 -11.65 -6.65
N LEU A 13 10.68 -10.85 -7.58
CA LEU A 13 11.17 -11.34 -8.86
C LEU A 13 12.34 -12.34 -8.73
N PHE A 14 13.17 -12.15 -7.71
CA PHE A 14 14.41 -12.92 -7.48
C PHE A 14 14.22 -14.08 -6.49
N VAL A 15 12.98 -14.42 -6.15
CA VAL A 15 12.70 -15.52 -5.22
C VAL A 15 13.08 -16.86 -5.85
N GLN A 16 14.17 -17.45 -5.35
CA GLN A 16 14.64 -18.79 -5.72
C GLN A 16 14.45 -19.81 -4.61
N SER A 17 14.37 -19.38 -3.34
CA SER A 17 14.20 -20.25 -2.17
C SER A 17 12.96 -19.88 -1.36
N ILE A 18 12.36 -20.88 -0.70
CA ILE A 18 11.19 -20.68 0.15
C ILE A 18 11.49 -19.77 1.36
N VAL A 19 12.72 -19.84 1.88
CA VAL A 19 13.19 -18.99 2.98
C VAL A 19 13.20 -17.52 2.56
N LEU A 20 13.66 -17.22 1.34
CA LEU A 20 13.65 -15.86 0.81
C LEU A 20 12.22 -15.35 0.57
N ALA A 21 11.33 -16.22 0.05
CA ALA A 21 9.91 -15.87 -0.13
C ALA A 21 9.25 -15.50 1.21
N PHE A 22 9.52 -16.27 2.25
CA PHE A 22 9.02 -16.03 3.59
C PHE A 22 9.56 -14.73 4.19
N ALA A 23 10.87 -14.48 4.06
CA ALA A 23 11.50 -13.25 4.53
C ALA A 23 10.92 -12.00 3.86
N ILE A 24 10.73 -12.03 2.54
CA ILE A 24 10.12 -10.92 1.79
C ILE A 24 8.67 -10.70 2.23
N THR A 25 7.91 -11.77 2.46
CA THR A 25 6.52 -11.68 2.91
C THR A 25 6.41 -11.02 4.28
N ILE A 26 7.23 -11.46 5.25
CA ILE A 26 7.28 -10.84 6.59
C ILE A 26 7.66 -9.37 6.48
N ALA A 27 8.72 -9.05 5.74
CA ALA A 27 9.18 -7.68 5.59
C ALA A 27 8.08 -6.80 4.97
N THR A 28 7.38 -7.29 3.94
CA THR A 28 6.27 -6.57 3.30
C THR A 28 5.13 -6.29 4.29
N ILE A 29 4.73 -7.29 5.08
CA ILE A 29 3.68 -7.13 6.11
C ILE A 29 4.11 -6.14 7.21
N PHE A 30 5.37 -6.22 7.64
CA PHE A 30 5.94 -5.32 8.64
C PHE A 30 5.87 -3.86 8.18
N PHE A 31 6.39 -3.54 6.99
CA PHE A 31 6.34 -2.17 6.45
C PHE A 31 4.91 -1.72 6.12
N TYR A 32 4.03 -2.64 5.69
CA TYR A 32 2.61 -2.35 5.50
C TYR A 32 1.92 -1.97 6.82
N THR A 33 2.32 -2.59 7.93
CA THR A 33 1.74 -2.30 9.25
C THR A 33 2.30 -0.99 9.79
N MET A 34 3.61 -0.77 9.68
CA MET A 34 4.27 0.47 10.12
C MET A 34 3.78 1.73 9.40
N LYS A 35 3.32 1.63 8.14
CA LYS A 35 2.82 2.81 7.42
C LYS A 35 1.46 3.31 7.93
N ARG A 36 0.67 2.49 8.63
CA ARG A 36 -0.70 2.86 9.02
C ARG A 36 -0.77 4.06 9.97
N PRO A 37 -0.01 4.14 11.09
CA PRO A 37 -0.12 5.26 12.01
C PRO A 37 0.21 6.62 11.37
N PRO A 38 1.32 6.78 10.61
CA PRO A 38 1.61 8.03 9.91
C PRO A 38 0.53 8.40 8.88
N LEU A 39 0.03 7.42 8.12
CA LEU A 39 -0.95 7.64 7.06
C LEU A 39 -2.28 8.16 7.61
N ARG A 40 -2.69 7.65 8.78
CA ARG A 40 -3.88 8.12 9.49
C ARG A 40 -3.76 9.60 9.89
N VAL A 41 -2.59 10.05 10.34
CA VAL A 41 -2.36 11.46 10.67
C VAL A 41 -2.56 12.37 9.45
N TYR A 42 -2.10 11.96 8.27
CA TYR A 42 -2.37 12.69 7.03
C TYR A 42 -3.85 12.64 6.63
N PHE A 43 -4.52 11.49 6.80
CA PHE A 43 -5.94 11.32 6.49
C PHE A 43 -6.84 12.27 7.30
N HIS A 44 -6.50 12.52 8.57
CA HIS A 44 -7.16 13.50 9.43
C HIS A 44 -7.10 14.95 8.89
N ARG A 45 -6.14 15.26 8.02
CA ARG A 45 -6.04 16.59 7.39
C ARG A 45 -6.98 16.77 6.21
N PHE A 46 -7.40 15.68 5.56
CA PHE A 46 -8.32 15.71 4.42
C PHE A 46 -9.79 15.68 4.83
N ILE A 47 -10.08 15.40 6.10
CA ILE A 47 -11.44 15.26 6.63
C ILE A 47 -11.79 16.50 7.46
N LEU A 48 -13.00 17.03 7.21
CA LEU A 48 -13.60 18.13 7.98
C LEU A 48 -13.61 17.80 9.48
N SER A 49 -13.38 18.81 10.32
CA SER A 49 -13.29 18.63 11.78
C SER A 49 -14.49 17.89 12.37
N GLU A 50 -15.69 18.16 11.86
CA GLU A 50 -16.97 17.57 12.29
C GLU A 50 -17.06 16.06 12.01
N LEU A 51 -16.38 15.58 10.96
CA LEU A 51 -16.37 14.18 10.55
C LEU A 51 -15.21 13.38 11.18
N ARG A 52 -14.40 14.00 12.06
CA ARG A 52 -13.26 13.32 12.70
C ARG A 52 -13.70 12.23 13.68
N ALA A 53 -14.89 12.34 14.27
CA ALA A 53 -15.45 11.29 15.13
C ALA A 53 -15.73 9.99 14.36
N THR A 54 -16.01 10.09 13.05
CA THR A 54 -16.29 8.95 12.16
C THR A 54 -15.13 8.63 11.23
N ILE A 55 -13.91 9.07 11.55
CA ILE A 55 -12.74 8.91 10.69
C ILE A 55 -12.42 7.45 10.37
N GLY A 56 -12.62 6.54 11.33
CA GLY A 56 -12.44 5.10 11.10
C GLY A 56 -13.41 4.56 10.05
N SER A 57 -14.66 5.04 10.05
CA SER A 57 -15.66 4.67 9.05
C SER A 57 -15.30 5.22 7.67
N MET A 58 -14.83 6.48 7.60
CA MET A 58 -14.37 7.08 6.34
C MET A 58 -13.16 6.35 5.76
N GLU A 59 -12.18 6.01 6.60
CA GLU A 59 -11.00 5.23 6.18
C GLU A 59 -11.41 3.85 5.65
N THR A 60 -12.39 3.21 6.31
CA THR A 60 -12.95 1.93 5.87
C THR A 60 -13.69 2.05 4.55
N ILE A 61 -14.48 3.10 4.33
CA ILE A 61 -15.18 3.33 3.05
C ILE A 61 -14.16 3.47 1.90
N VAL A 62 -13.12 4.28 2.10
CA VAL A 62 -12.07 4.46 1.08
C VAL A 62 -11.37 3.13 0.77
N LEU A 63 -11.01 2.35 1.81
CA LEU A 63 -10.41 1.03 1.63
C LEU A 63 -11.34 0.06 0.90
N SER A 64 -12.63 0.06 1.22
CA SER A 64 -13.62 -0.81 0.57
C SER A 64 -13.78 -0.46 -0.91
N VAL A 65 -13.93 0.82 -1.26
CA VAL A 65 -14.02 1.26 -2.65
C VAL A 65 -12.76 0.89 -3.43
N ALA A 66 -11.58 1.12 -2.85
CA ALA A 66 -10.32 0.73 -3.48
C ALA A 66 -10.25 -0.80 -3.67
N SER A 67 -10.70 -1.59 -2.70
CA SER A 67 -10.65 -3.06 -2.73
C SER A 67 -11.59 -3.66 -3.78
N ILE A 68 -12.78 -3.08 -3.97
CA ILE A 68 -13.75 -3.51 -4.99
C ILE A 68 -13.12 -3.49 -6.39
N ILE A 69 -12.28 -2.50 -6.68
CA ILE A 69 -11.59 -2.37 -7.96
C ILE A 69 -10.30 -3.19 -7.98
N ALA A 70 -9.52 -3.13 -6.90
CA ALA A 70 -8.20 -3.75 -6.86
C ALA A 70 -8.26 -5.29 -6.90
N ILE A 71 -9.20 -5.92 -6.19
CA ILE A 71 -9.25 -7.39 -6.09
C ILE A 71 -9.46 -8.05 -7.46
N PRO A 72 -10.46 -7.66 -8.28
CA PRO A 72 -10.63 -8.23 -9.62
C PRO A 72 -9.43 -7.99 -10.54
N LEU A 73 -8.84 -6.79 -10.51
CA LEU A 73 -7.68 -6.46 -11.34
C LEU A 73 -6.46 -7.31 -10.96
N VAL A 74 -6.23 -7.52 -9.66
CA VAL A 74 -5.15 -8.40 -9.19
C VAL A 74 -5.44 -9.86 -9.54
N GLY A 75 -6.68 -10.32 -9.39
CA GLY A 75 -7.09 -11.67 -9.82
C GLY A 75 -6.78 -11.92 -11.29
N LEU A 76 -7.25 -11.03 -12.16
CA LEU A 76 -6.96 -11.10 -13.60
C LEU A 76 -5.45 -11.06 -13.90
N ALA A 77 -4.69 -10.20 -13.21
CA ALA A 77 -3.24 -10.14 -13.39
C ALA A 77 -2.54 -11.44 -12.96
N VAL A 78 -3.00 -12.08 -11.87
CA VAL A 78 -2.47 -13.36 -11.40
C VAL A 78 -2.79 -14.46 -12.41
N ASP A 79 -4.00 -14.49 -12.95
CA ASP A 79 -4.42 -15.52 -13.90
C ASP A 79 -3.66 -15.43 -15.23
N ILE A 80 -3.39 -14.21 -15.71
CA ILE A 80 -2.74 -13.98 -17.02
C ILE A 80 -1.21 -14.02 -16.92
N LEU A 81 -0.63 -13.39 -15.89
CA LEU A 81 0.82 -13.15 -15.79
C LEU A 81 1.49 -14.00 -14.71
N GLY A 82 0.71 -14.71 -13.91
CA GLY A 82 1.18 -15.43 -12.75
C GLY A 82 1.37 -14.54 -11.51
N PRO A 83 1.41 -15.17 -10.32
CA PRO A 83 1.42 -14.45 -9.04
C PRO A 83 2.69 -13.61 -8.82
N ARG A 84 3.84 -14.07 -9.33
CA ARG A 84 5.12 -13.35 -9.18
C ARG A 84 5.10 -12.00 -9.88
N ILE A 85 4.61 -11.96 -11.12
CA ILE A 85 4.53 -10.72 -11.91
C ILE A 85 3.42 -9.82 -11.39
N ALA A 86 2.28 -10.38 -10.98
CA ALA A 86 1.20 -9.62 -10.37
C ALA A 86 1.65 -8.87 -9.08
N ILE A 87 2.42 -9.52 -8.22
CA ILE A 87 2.99 -8.88 -7.02
C ILE A 87 3.98 -7.78 -7.43
N PHE A 88 4.83 -8.01 -8.43
CA PHE A 88 5.73 -6.98 -8.94
C PHE A 88 4.99 -5.75 -9.48
N LEU A 89 3.91 -5.93 -10.24
CA LEU A 89 3.07 -4.83 -10.73
C LEU A 89 2.49 -3.99 -9.58
N SER A 90 2.16 -4.62 -8.44
CA SER A 90 1.72 -3.88 -7.26
C SER A 90 2.78 -2.90 -6.74
N ALA A 91 4.08 -3.22 -6.88
CA ALA A 91 5.17 -2.34 -6.51
C ALA A 91 5.23 -1.08 -7.40
N ILE A 92 4.97 -1.25 -8.70
CA ILE A 92 4.90 -0.13 -9.65
C ILE A 92 3.72 0.78 -9.31
N LEU A 93 2.57 0.20 -8.97
CA LEU A 93 1.36 0.95 -8.58
C LEU A 93 1.52 1.71 -7.25
N LEU A 94 2.55 1.43 -6.46
CA LEU A 94 2.88 2.25 -5.28
C LEU A 94 3.55 3.58 -5.66
N ALA A 95 4.13 3.71 -6.86
CA ALA A 95 4.88 4.90 -7.26
C ALA A 95 4.03 6.20 -7.31
N PRO A 96 2.81 6.22 -7.88
CA PRO A 96 1.92 7.38 -7.80
C PRO A 96 1.63 7.79 -6.35
N GLY A 97 1.45 6.82 -5.45
CA GLY A 97 1.24 7.07 -4.03
C GLY A 97 2.43 7.80 -3.40
N ILE A 98 3.66 7.38 -3.72
CA ILE A 98 4.89 8.05 -3.27
C ILE A 98 4.89 9.52 -3.73
N ILE A 99 4.58 9.79 -5.00
CA ILE A 99 4.52 11.16 -5.55
C ILE A 99 3.49 12.01 -4.81
N ILE A 100 2.30 11.48 -4.55
CA ILE A 100 1.24 12.18 -3.82
C ILE A 100 1.72 12.53 -2.41
N PHE A 101 2.29 11.56 -1.68
CA PHE A 101 2.81 11.80 -0.32
C PHE A 101 3.93 12.84 -0.29
N TYR A 102 4.84 12.85 -1.26
CA TYR A 102 5.89 13.87 -1.36
C TYR A 102 5.34 15.28 -1.64
N LYS A 103 4.20 15.38 -2.33
CA LYS A 103 3.57 16.68 -2.63
C LYS A 103 2.74 17.24 -1.47
N ILE A 104 2.36 16.41 -0.50
CA ILE A 104 1.70 16.89 0.71
C ILE A 104 2.76 17.62 1.55
N LYS A 105 2.80 18.95 1.44
CA LYS A 105 3.68 19.77 2.28
C LYS A 105 3.36 19.47 3.74
N ASP A 106 4.38 19.11 4.51
CA ASP A 106 4.29 19.15 5.96
C ASP A 106 3.99 20.60 6.34
N ALA A 107 2.73 20.89 6.70
CA ALA A 107 2.36 22.15 7.28
C ALA A 107 3.27 22.38 8.48
N LYS A 108 4.12 23.42 8.39
CA LYS A 108 4.96 23.88 9.50
C LYS A 108 4.07 23.98 10.74
N LYS A 109 4.54 23.38 11.83
CA LYS A 109 4.04 23.69 13.18
C LYS A 109 4.07 25.20 13.40
#